data_AF-A0A7G9QHX0-F1
#
_entry.id   AF-A0A7G9QHX0-F1
#
_cell.length_a   1.000
_cell.length_b   1.000
_cell.length_c   1.000
_cell.angle_alpha   90.00
_cell.angle_beta   90.00
_cell.angle_gamma   90.00
#
_symmetry.space_group_name_H-M   'P 1'
#
loop_
_entity.id
_entity.type
_entity.pdbx_description
1 polymer ?
#
loop_
_entity_poly.entity_id
_entity_poly.type
_entity_poly.pdbx_seq_one_letter_code
_entity_poly.pdbx_strand_id
1 'polypeptide(L)'
;MEANLCALMGALFEMLEEKKNKIHIININRHVETILRKNEFLITFGYDKLEDNYDTSLTYRKFTPTDDIGFNDYIQKELLTKSGFPSHSYLLGKEIVKNIFEIYENARTHGECDFIHTCGQFFPRHPDKPLHFTIVDKGINIKQNVSNFHNKDFDAGEAIKWAMVKGNTTKTGDTSGGLGLSVIFEFIKLNKGKIQVISSDGFYEFKNGVVETHKLGGIFDGTIVNFNFNLNDSNHYLLSSEADEDDIIF
;
A
#
# COMPACT_ATOMS: atom_id res chain seq x y z
N MET A 1 18.19 -4.79 1.35
CA MET A 1 16.94 -4.53 0.62
C MET A 1 15.81 -5.20 1.37
N GLU A 2 14.75 -4.45 1.65
CA GLU A 2 13.50 -4.99 2.21
C GLU A 2 12.63 -5.53 1.06
N ALA A 3 11.93 -6.63 1.27
CA ALA A 3 11.20 -7.37 0.26
C ALA A 3 9.91 -6.67 -0.18
N ASN A 4 9.29 -5.83 0.66
CA ASN A 4 8.16 -4.99 0.23
C ASN A 4 8.57 -4.02 -0.89
N LEU A 5 9.85 -3.64 -0.98
CA LEU A 5 10.38 -2.81 -2.08
C LEU A 5 10.37 -3.53 -3.44
N CYS A 6 10.02 -4.82 -3.51
CA CYS A 6 9.71 -5.48 -4.77
C CYS A 6 8.55 -4.83 -5.52
N ALA A 7 7.61 -4.18 -4.82
CA ALA A 7 6.57 -3.39 -5.48
C ALA A 7 7.18 -2.25 -6.32
N LEU A 8 8.11 -1.48 -5.71
CA LEU A 8 8.83 -0.40 -6.39
C LEU A 8 9.77 -0.95 -7.48
N MET A 9 10.53 -2.01 -7.20
CA MET A 9 11.39 -2.62 -8.21
C MET A 9 10.59 -3.14 -9.41
N GLY A 10 9.41 -3.72 -9.17
CA GLY A 10 8.51 -4.15 -10.23
C GLY A 10 8.12 -3.02 -11.16
N ALA A 11 7.71 -1.87 -10.61
CA ALA A 11 7.38 -0.67 -11.38
C ALA A 11 8.60 -0.12 -12.14
N LEU A 12 9.78 -0.07 -11.50
CA LEU A 12 11.00 0.38 -12.18
C LEU A 12 11.42 -0.55 -13.32
N PHE A 13 11.25 -1.86 -13.14
CA PHE A 13 11.55 -2.85 -14.17
C PHE A 13 10.60 -2.72 -15.36
N GLU A 14 9.32 -2.52 -15.09
CA GLU A 14 8.33 -2.22 -16.12
C GLU A 14 8.74 -0.99 -16.94
N MET A 15 9.10 0.13 -16.29
CA MET A 15 9.55 1.35 -16.99
C MET A 15 10.79 1.12 -17.88
N LEU A 16 11.68 0.20 -17.50
CA LEU A 16 12.85 -0.17 -18.30
C LEU A 16 12.45 -1.06 -19.48
N GLU A 17 11.55 -2.02 -19.27
CA GLU A 17 11.05 -2.94 -20.29
C GLU A 17 10.24 -2.21 -21.37
N GLU A 18 9.46 -1.18 -21.02
CA GLU A 18 8.75 -0.29 -21.97
C GLU A 18 9.72 0.40 -22.94
N LYS A 19 10.93 0.71 -22.46
CA LYS A 19 12.02 1.26 -23.27
C LYS A 19 12.80 0.18 -24.04
N LYS A 20 12.25 -1.04 -24.11
CA LYS A 20 12.81 -2.22 -24.78
C LYS A 20 14.14 -2.71 -24.17
N ASN A 21 14.41 -2.37 -22.91
CA ASN A 21 15.55 -2.94 -22.20
C ASN A 21 15.24 -4.38 -21.76
N LYS A 22 16.29 -5.20 -21.69
CA LYS A 22 16.21 -6.54 -21.10
C LYS A 22 16.86 -6.52 -19.72
N ILE A 23 16.17 -7.09 -18.75
CA ILE A 23 16.62 -7.10 -17.35
C ILE A 23 17.15 -8.49 -17.01
N HIS A 24 18.37 -8.52 -16.46
CA HIS A 24 19.00 -9.74 -15.96
C HIS A 24 19.45 -9.52 -14.52
N ILE A 25 19.01 -10.39 -13.62
CA ILE A 25 19.42 -10.36 -12.21
C ILE A 25 20.68 -11.21 -12.05
N ILE A 26 21.80 -10.56 -11.76
CA ILE A 26 23.12 -11.19 -11.58
C ILE A 26 23.70 -10.83 -10.21
N ASN A 27 24.55 -11.71 -9.66
CA ASN A 27 25.30 -11.48 -8.41
C ASN A 27 24.44 -11.02 -7.22
N ILE A 28 23.23 -11.56 -7.11
CA ILE A 28 22.32 -11.24 -6.00
C ILE A 28 22.87 -11.81 -4.68
N ASN A 29 22.81 -11.01 -3.62
CA ASN A 29 23.16 -11.47 -2.28
C ASN A 29 22.20 -12.60 -1.85
N ARG A 30 22.74 -13.71 -1.33
CA ARG A 30 21.95 -14.90 -0.95
C ARG A 30 20.78 -14.61 0.00
N HIS A 31 20.94 -13.68 0.95
CA HIS A 31 19.85 -13.32 1.86
C HIS A 31 18.72 -12.58 1.15
N VAL A 32 19.07 -11.69 0.20
CA VAL A 32 18.09 -10.99 -0.64
C VAL A 32 17.42 -11.98 -1.58
N GLU A 33 18.18 -12.82 -2.28
CA GLU A 33 17.63 -13.87 -3.15
C GLU A 33 16.62 -14.75 -2.41
N THR A 34 16.95 -15.18 -1.18
CA THR A 34 16.08 -16.03 -0.37
C THR A 34 14.71 -15.37 -0.14
N ILE A 35 14.69 -14.11 0.29
CA ILE A 35 13.42 -13.43 0.59
C ILE A 35 12.66 -13.06 -0.71
N LEU A 36 13.37 -12.76 -1.81
CA LEU A 36 12.73 -12.46 -3.10
C LEU A 36 12.24 -13.70 -3.87
N ARG A 37 12.70 -14.90 -3.51
CA ARG A 37 12.12 -16.17 -3.99
C ARG A 37 10.92 -16.60 -3.15
N LYS A 38 10.91 -16.26 -1.86
CA LYS A 38 9.79 -16.49 -0.95
C LYS A 38 8.58 -15.64 -1.29
N ASN A 39 8.78 -14.36 -1.60
CA ASN A 39 7.72 -13.48 -2.08
C ASN A 39 7.40 -13.66 -3.58
N GLU A 40 7.95 -14.69 -4.24
CA GLU A 40 7.74 -15.01 -5.65
C GLU A 40 8.24 -13.99 -6.68
N PHE A 41 8.87 -12.87 -6.29
CA PHE A 41 9.35 -11.84 -7.21
C PHE A 41 10.37 -12.38 -8.23
N LEU A 42 11.31 -13.23 -7.81
CA LEU A 42 12.34 -13.77 -8.71
C LEU A 42 11.87 -14.91 -9.61
N ILE A 43 10.64 -15.41 -9.44
CA ILE A 43 10.12 -16.51 -10.27
C ILE A 43 9.99 -16.06 -11.72
N THR A 44 9.58 -14.82 -11.97
CA THR A 44 9.50 -14.24 -13.33
C THR A 44 10.86 -14.09 -14.00
N PHE A 45 11.95 -14.21 -13.24
CA PHE A 45 13.33 -14.16 -13.72
C PHE A 45 13.99 -15.54 -13.80
N GLY A 46 13.21 -16.62 -13.67
CA GLY A 46 13.67 -18.00 -13.84
C GLY A 46 14.27 -18.65 -12.60
N TYR A 47 14.08 -18.07 -11.40
CA TYR A 47 14.48 -18.69 -10.14
C TYR A 47 13.36 -19.61 -9.62
N ASP A 48 13.71 -20.72 -8.98
CA ASP A 48 12.72 -21.60 -8.35
C ASP A 48 12.05 -20.93 -7.14
N LYS A 49 10.77 -21.21 -6.92
CA LYS A 49 10.05 -20.80 -5.70
C LYS A 49 10.74 -21.34 -4.45
N LEU A 50 10.74 -20.56 -3.38
CA LEU A 50 11.08 -21.03 -2.04
C LEU A 50 9.86 -20.92 -1.13
N GLU A 51 9.64 -21.91 -0.28
CA GLU A 51 8.58 -21.88 0.72
C GLU A 51 8.91 -20.88 1.84
N ASP A 52 7.90 -20.11 2.25
CA ASP A 52 8.03 -19.16 3.35
C ASP A 52 7.54 -19.75 4.68
N ASN A 53 8.31 -20.70 5.21
CA ASN A 53 7.98 -21.42 6.46
C ASN A 53 7.82 -20.54 7.71
N TYR A 54 8.20 -19.27 7.65
CA TYR A 54 8.12 -18.33 8.78
C TYR A 54 7.06 -17.25 8.57
N ASP A 55 6.28 -17.33 7.49
CA ASP A 55 5.26 -16.36 7.15
C ASP A 55 5.80 -14.92 7.20
N THR A 56 6.96 -14.69 6.59
CA THR A 56 7.71 -13.41 6.61
C THR A 56 7.46 -12.51 5.40
N SER A 57 6.72 -12.97 4.40
CA SER A 57 6.46 -12.24 3.16
C SER A 57 4.98 -12.18 2.81
N LEU A 58 4.54 -11.10 2.18
CA LEU A 58 3.35 -11.11 1.33
C LEU A 58 3.83 -11.22 -0.11
N THR A 59 3.10 -11.96 -0.92
CA THR A 59 3.58 -12.31 -2.24
C THR A 59 3.63 -11.08 -3.14
N TYR A 60 4.68 -10.96 -3.96
CA TYR A 60 4.69 -9.96 -5.00
C TYR A 60 3.61 -10.26 -6.02
N ARG A 61 2.80 -9.25 -6.32
CA ARG A 61 1.77 -9.31 -7.36
C ARG A 61 1.84 -8.07 -8.23
N LYS A 62 1.48 -8.28 -9.50
CA LYS A 62 1.31 -7.24 -10.50
C LYS A 62 -0.11 -7.37 -11.05
N PHE A 63 -0.94 -6.38 -10.77
CA PHE A 63 -2.34 -6.35 -11.16
C PHE A 63 -2.54 -5.42 -12.35
N THR A 64 -3.39 -5.81 -13.30
CA THR A 64 -3.92 -4.86 -14.29
C THR A 64 -4.98 -3.98 -13.62
N PRO A 65 -5.21 -2.73 -14.03
CA PRO A 65 -6.19 -1.84 -13.40
C PRO A 65 -7.61 -2.44 -13.29
N THR A 66 -8.00 -3.36 -14.17
CA THR A 66 -9.31 -4.01 -14.14
C THR A 66 -9.41 -5.24 -13.23
N ASP A 67 -8.34 -5.61 -12.52
CA ASP A 67 -8.32 -6.82 -11.66
C ASP A 67 -8.81 -6.55 -10.23
N ASP A 68 -10.05 -6.07 -10.12
CA ASP A 68 -10.67 -5.71 -8.84
C ASP A 68 -10.78 -6.94 -7.91
N ILE A 69 -11.13 -8.10 -8.48
CA ILE A 69 -11.29 -9.35 -7.74
C ILE A 69 -9.95 -9.84 -7.22
N GLY A 70 -8.91 -9.88 -8.06
CA GLY A 70 -7.59 -10.35 -7.68
C GLY A 70 -6.94 -9.49 -6.60
N PHE A 71 -7.06 -8.15 -6.71
CA PHE A 71 -6.52 -7.25 -5.70
C PHE A 71 -7.28 -7.36 -4.35
N ASN A 72 -8.61 -7.44 -4.39
CA ASN A 72 -9.42 -7.62 -3.19
C ASN A 72 -9.13 -8.97 -2.50
N ASP A 73 -9.05 -10.04 -3.29
CA ASP A 73 -8.67 -11.37 -2.79
C ASP A 73 -7.29 -11.35 -2.14
N TYR A 74 -6.33 -10.65 -2.72
CA TYR A 74 -4.99 -10.51 -2.14
C TYR A 74 -5.01 -9.85 -0.76
N ILE A 75 -5.75 -8.75 -0.59
CA ILE A 75 -5.88 -8.10 0.72
C ILE A 75 -6.51 -9.04 1.73
N GLN A 76 -7.62 -9.69 1.36
CA GLN A 76 -8.37 -10.55 2.29
C GLN A 76 -7.60 -11.82 2.65
N LYS A 77 -6.93 -12.45 1.68
CA LYS A 77 -6.35 -13.80 1.83
C LYS A 77 -4.85 -13.81 2.11
N GLU A 78 -4.13 -12.72 1.85
CA GLU A 78 -2.70 -12.60 2.18
C GLU A 78 -2.45 -11.56 3.28
N LEU A 79 -3.05 -10.36 3.21
CA LEU A 79 -2.77 -9.28 4.18
C LEU A 79 -3.49 -9.50 5.52
N LEU A 80 -4.83 -9.60 5.52
CA LEU A 80 -5.62 -9.65 6.76
C LEU A 80 -5.53 -10.98 7.50
N THR A 81 -5.19 -12.05 6.79
CA THR A 81 -4.98 -13.41 7.34
C THR A 81 -3.54 -13.64 7.78
N LYS A 82 -2.66 -12.64 7.61
CA LYS A 82 -1.25 -12.75 7.97
C LYS A 82 -1.09 -13.14 9.44
N SER A 83 -0.18 -14.07 9.74
CA SER A 83 0.03 -14.50 11.13
C SER A 83 0.44 -13.31 11.99
N GLY A 84 -0.33 -13.07 13.06
CA GLY A 84 -0.12 -11.95 13.98
C GLY A 84 -0.70 -10.61 13.50
N PHE A 85 -1.39 -10.55 12.36
CA PHE A 85 -2.16 -9.36 11.99
C PHE A 85 -3.11 -8.97 13.15
N PRO A 86 -3.25 -7.68 13.49
CA PRO A 86 -4.02 -7.28 14.66
C PRO A 86 -5.44 -7.84 14.62
N SER A 87 -5.90 -8.35 15.76
CA SER A 87 -7.23 -8.96 15.86
C SER A 87 -8.32 -7.92 15.61
N HIS A 88 -9.29 -8.24 14.76
CA HIS A 88 -10.35 -7.29 14.38
C HIS A 88 -11.67 -8.00 14.09
N SER A 89 -12.78 -7.25 14.19
CA SER A 89 -14.11 -7.71 13.79
C SER A 89 -14.21 -7.91 12.28
N TYR A 90 -15.20 -8.70 11.85
CA TYR A 90 -15.45 -8.92 10.42
C TYR A 90 -15.81 -7.62 9.67
N LEU A 91 -16.60 -6.73 10.29
CA LEU A 91 -17.01 -5.48 9.64
C LEU A 91 -15.86 -4.48 9.56
N LEU A 92 -15.01 -4.39 10.59
CA LEU A 92 -13.78 -3.59 10.50
C LEU A 92 -12.85 -4.11 9.40
N GLY A 93 -12.69 -5.43 9.28
CA GLY A 93 -11.90 -6.05 8.20
C GLY A 93 -12.39 -5.64 6.82
N LYS A 94 -13.71 -5.60 6.61
CA LYS A 94 -14.32 -5.09 5.36
C LYS A 94 -14.01 -3.63 5.09
N GLU A 95 -14.11 -2.76 6.10
CA GLU A 95 -13.80 -1.34 5.91
C GLU A 95 -12.30 -1.11 5.67
N ILE A 96 -11.40 -1.88 6.30
CA ILE A 96 -9.96 -1.86 5.99
C ILE A 96 -9.72 -2.24 4.53
N VAL A 97 -10.31 -3.33 4.05
CA VAL A 97 -10.21 -3.78 2.64
C VAL A 97 -10.68 -2.68 1.70
N LYS A 98 -11.87 -2.12 1.96
CA LYS A 98 -12.45 -1.03 1.16
C LYS A 98 -11.55 0.21 1.14
N ASN A 99 -10.97 0.58 2.29
CA ASN A 99 -10.07 1.72 2.39
C ASN A 99 -8.76 1.51 1.61
N ILE A 100 -8.19 0.31 1.63
CA ILE A 100 -7.00 -0.02 0.81
C ILE A 100 -7.39 -0.09 -0.67
N PHE A 101 -8.58 -0.61 -1.00
CA PHE A 101 -9.11 -0.64 -2.36
C PHE A 101 -9.28 0.78 -2.95
N GLU A 102 -9.66 1.78 -2.15
CA GLU A 102 -9.69 3.19 -2.62
C GLU A 102 -8.31 3.69 -3.07
N ILE A 103 -7.22 3.20 -2.47
CA ILE A 103 -5.85 3.55 -2.91
C ILE A 103 -5.55 2.93 -4.26
N TYR A 104 -5.95 1.66 -4.45
CA TYR A 104 -5.86 0.98 -5.74
C TYR A 104 -6.72 1.67 -6.82
N GLU A 105 -7.93 2.10 -6.46
CA GLU A 105 -8.78 2.89 -7.36
C GLU A 105 -8.11 4.22 -7.75
N ASN A 106 -7.49 4.91 -6.80
CA ASN A 106 -6.77 6.15 -7.10
C ASN A 106 -5.60 5.91 -8.07
N ALA A 107 -4.83 4.84 -7.87
CA ALA A 107 -3.78 4.43 -8.80
C ALA A 107 -4.34 4.20 -10.22
N ARG A 108 -5.46 3.47 -10.34
CA ARG A 108 -6.11 3.21 -11.64
C ARG A 108 -6.68 4.46 -12.31
N THR A 109 -7.49 5.23 -11.59
CA THR A 109 -8.27 6.32 -12.19
C THR A 109 -7.45 7.58 -12.39
N HIS A 110 -6.40 7.76 -11.59
CA HIS A 110 -5.60 8.99 -11.58
C HIS A 110 -4.14 8.75 -11.96
N GLY A 111 -3.62 7.52 -11.85
CA GLY A 111 -2.26 7.20 -12.27
C GLY A 111 -2.12 6.96 -13.77
N GLU A 112 -3.19 6.59 -14.50
CA GLU A 112 -3.09 6.13 -15.90
C GLU A 112 -2.00 5.04 -16.08
N CYS A 113 -1.95 4.11 -15.14
CA CYS A 113 -0.96 3.03 -15.10
C CYS A 113 -1.43 1.78 -15.85
N ASP A 114 -0.50 1.05 -16.47
CA ASP A 114 -0.78 -0.27 -17.06
C ASP A 114 -0.83 -1.38 -16.02
N PHE A 115 -0.08 -1.21 -14.93
CA PHE A 115 -0.01 -2.15 -13.82
C PHE A 115 0.10 -1.46 -12.47
N ILE A 116 -0.42 -2.14 -11.46
CA ILE A 116 -0.29 -1.79 -10.04
C ILE A 116 0.48 -2.92 -9.35
N HIS A 117 1.60 -2.57 -8.75
CA HIS A 117 2.52 -3.50 -8.12
C HIS A 117 2.32 -3.51 -6.62
N THR A 118 2.34 -4.69 -6.02
CA THR A 118 2.26 -4.80 -4.57
C THR A 118 3.13 -5.91 -4.01
N CYS A 119 3.61 -5.72 -2.78
CA CYS A 119 4.39 -6.70 -2.04
C CYS A 119 4.38 -6.33 -0.55
N GLY A 120 4.72 -7.29 0.31
CA GLY A 120 4.92 -7.01 1.73
C GLY A 120 6.00 -7.84 2.40
N GLN A 121 6.42 -7.39 3.57
CA GLN A 121 7.39 -8.08 4.41
C GLN A 121 7.05 -7.90 5.88
N PHE A 122 7.07 -9.01 6.62
CA PHE A 122 6.97 -9.06 8.05
C PHE A 122 8.36 -9.22 8.70
N PHE A 123 8.63 -8.44 9.74
CA PHE A 123 9.90 -8.44 10.46
C PHE A 123 9.76 -8.98 11.89
N PRO A 124 9.68 -10.31 12.11
CA PRO A 124 9.36 -10.91 13.41
C PRO A 124 10.39 -10.65 14.52
N ARG A 125 11.61 -10.24 14.16
CA ARG A 125 12.71 -9.99 15.10
C ARG A 125 12.79 -8.53 15.56
N HIS A 126 12.03 -7.63 14.94
CA HIS A 126 11.95 -6.24 15.36
C HIS A 126 11.06 -6.15 16.62
N PRO A 127 11.34 -5.24 17.58
CA PRO A 127 10.51 -5.09 18.79
C PRO A 127 9.01 -4.95 18.51
N ASP A 128 8.65 -4.11 17.55
CA ASP A 128 7.25 -3.86 17.15
C ASP A 128 6.73 -4.86 16.09
N LYS A 129 7.56 -5.82 15.66
CA LYS A 129 7.24 -6.81 14.63
C LYS A 129 6.44 -6.22 13.44
N PRO A 130 6.97 -5.21 12.72
CA PRO A 130 6.20 -4.52 11.72
C PRO A 130 5.93 -5.41 10.51
N LEU A 131 4.73 -5.28 9.94
CA LEU A 131 4.39 -5.71 8.59
C LEU A 131 4.35 -4.50 7.68
N HIS A 132 5.25 -4.48 6.72
CA HIS A 132 5.26 -3.49 5.64
C HIS A 132 4.47 -4.03 4.46
N PHE A 133 3.55 -3.22 3.95
CA PHE A 133 2.73 -3.54 2.78
C PHE A 133 2.76 -2.34 1.84
N THR A 134 3.29 -2.54 0.64
CA THR A 134 3.53 -1.46 -0.32
C THR A 134 2.72 -1.67 -1.59
N ILE A 135 2.09 -0.61 -2.07
CA ILE A 135 1.41 -0.52 -3.35
C ILE A 135 2.13 0.56 -4.17
N VAL A 136 2.43 0.26 -5.43
CA VAL A 136 3.11 1.19 -6.35
C VAL A 136 2.41 1.20 -7.68
N ASP A 137 2.13 2.39 -8.19
CA ASP A 137 1.76 2.64 -9.57
C ASP A 137 2.75 3.62 -10.20
N LYS A 138 2.84 3.58 -11.53
CA LYS A 138 3.56 4.56 -12.33
C LYS A 138 2.57 5.40 -13.15
N GLY A 139 2.92 6.65 -13.42
CA GLY A 139 2.18 7.53 -14.30
C GLY A 139 1.92 8.89 -13.66
N ILE A 140 0.70 9.41 -13.79
CA ILE A 140 0.36 10.76 -13.35
C ILE A 140 0.40 10.82 -11.82
N ASN A 141 1.32 11.63 -11.30
CA ASN A 141 1.51 11.80 -9.86
C ASN A 141 0.41 12.65 -9.20
N ILE A 142 0.28 12.55 -7.88
CA ILE A 142 -0.74 13.25 -7.08
C ILE A 142 -0.62 14.77 -7.26
N LYS A 143 0.60 15.32 -7.29
CA LYS A 143 0.80 16.76 -7.50
C LYS A 143 0.15 17.23 -8.79
N GLN A 144 0.37 16.52 -9.89
CA GLN A 144 -0.20 16.87 -11.19
C GLN A 144 -1.72 16.79 -11.18
N ASN A 145 -2.29 15.70 -10.64
CA ASN A 145 -3.74 15.52 -10.53
C ASN A 145 -4.42 16.64 -9.72
N VAL A 146 -3.92 16.91 -8.52
CA VAL A 146 -4.48 17.93 -7.62
C VAL A 146 -4.30 19.32 -8.20
N SER A 147 -3.14 19.61 -8.80
CA SER A 147 -2.86 20.90 -9.42
C SER A 147 -3.79 21.18 -10.60
N ASN A 148 -4.01 20.18 -11.45
CA ASN A 148 -4.91 20.28 -12.60
C ASN A 148 -6.36 20.48 -12.14
N PHE A 149 -6.83 19.72 -11.14
CA PHE A 149 -8.18 19.83 -10.61
C PHE A 149 -8.50 21.22 -10.05
N HIS A 150 -7.54 21.83 -9.35
CA HIS A 150 -7.68 23.18 -8.79
C HIS A 150 -7.25 24.31 -9.73
N ASN A 151 -6.76 23.98 -10.94
CA ASN A 151 -6.15 24.94 -11.87
C ASN A 151 -5.11 25.85 -11.19
N LYS A 152 -4.24 25.26 -10.36
CA LYS A 152 -3.22 25.94 -9.55
C LYS A 152 -2.04 25.00 -9.31
N ASP A 153 -0.80 25.48 -9.33
CA ASP A 153 0.35 24.65 -8.95
C ASP A 153 0.41 24.42 -7.43
N PHE A 154 0.51 23.16 -7.02
CA PHE A 154 0.69 22.75 -5.63
C PHE A 154 2.12 22.29 -5.37
N ASP A 155 2.60 22.50 -4.14
CA ASP A 155 3.74 21.73 -3.63
C ASP A 155 3.33 20.24 -3.52
N ALA A 156 4.25 19.32 -3.81
CA ALA A 156 3.91 17.89 -3.83
C ALA A 156 3.50 17.37 -2.45
N GLY A 157 4.14 17.83 -1.36
CA GLY A 157 3.75 17.44 -0.01
C GLY A 157 2.35 17.93 0.34
N GLU A 158 2.01 19.16 -0.03
CA GLU A 158 0.67 19.72 0.19
C GLU A 158 -0.40 19.06 -0.69
N ALA A 159 -0.06 18.68 -1.94
CA ALA A 159 -0.97 17.93 -2.81
C ALA A 159 -1.27 16.54 -2.22
N ILE A 160 -0.26 15.82 -1.73
CA ILE A 160 -0.45 14.52 -1.06
C ILE A 160 -1.31 14.71 0.19
N LYS A 161 -1.00 15.70 1.02
CA LYS A 161 -1.77 16.01 2.23
C LYS A 161 -3.24 16.29 1.91
N TRP A 162 -3.51 17.03 0.84
CA TRP A 162 -4.87 17.28 0.36
C TRP A 162 -5.56 15.98 -0.08
N ALA A 163 -4.88 15.12 -0.84
CA ALA A 163 -5.43 13.86 -1.33
C ALA A 163 -5.74 12.85 -0.21
N MET A 164 -5.05 12.93 0.93
CA MET A 164 -5.26 12.05 2.08
C MET A 164 -6.38 12.51 3.02
N VAL A 165 -6.97 13.69 2.80
CA VAL A 165 -8.09 14.19 3.62
C VAL A 165 -9.40 13.53 3.18
N LYS A 166 -10.18 13.06 4.16
CA LYS A 166 -11.49 12.43 3.92
C LYS A 166 -12.41 13.33 3.08
N GLY A 167 -13.03 12.74 2.06
CA GLY A 167 -13.97 13.43 1.18
C GLY A 167 -13.33 14.21 0.03
N ASN A 168 -12.00 14.42 0.04
CA ASN A 168 -11.31 14.99 -1.10
C ASN A 168 -11.17 13.94 -2.21
N THR A 169 -11.51 14.35 -3.42
CA THR A 169 -11.40 13.53 -4.63
C THR A 169 -11.28 14.43 -5.84
N THR A 170 -10.47 14.02 -6.81
CA THR A 170 -10.39 14.66 -8.13
C THR A 170 -11.32 13.98 -9.15
N LYS A 171 -12.05 12.92 -8.77
CA LYS A 171 -13.05 12.24 -9.62
C LYS A 171 -14.25 13.16 -9.85
N THR A 172 -14.64 13.36 -11.10
CA THR A 172 -15.83 14.13 -11.50
C THR A 172 -16.90 13.19 -12.08
N GLY A 173 -18.12 13.19 -11.54
CA GLY A 173 -19.26 12.36 -12.02
C GLY A 173 -19.97 11.57 -10.91
N ASP A 174 -20.85 10.64 -11.30
CA ASP A 174 -21.66 9.77 -10.38
C ASP A 174 -20.85 8.65 -9.69
N THR A 175 -19.53 8.60 -9.89
CA THR A 175 -18.65 7.69 -9.16
C THR A 175 -18.38 8.29 -7.78
N SER A 176 -18.95 7.69 -6.75
CA SER A 176 -18.74 8.02 -5.33
C SER A 176 -17.24 8.00 -4.98
N GLY A 177 -16.52 9.10 -5.22
CA GLY A 177 -15.15 9.29 -4.74
C GLY A 177 -15.13 9.78 -3.29
N GLY A 178 -14.12 9.39 -2.52
CA GLY A 178 -13.94 9.89 -1.15
C GLY A 178 -14.63 9.08 -0.05
N LEU A 179 -14.95 7.79 -0.31
CA LEU A 179 -15.58 6.86 0.65
C LEU A 179 -14.79 6.64 1.95
N GLY A 180 -13.58 7.16 2.04
CA GLY A 180 -12.98 7.58 3.30
C GLY A 180 -11.88 6.64 3.78
N LEU A 181 -10.64 7.10 3.65
CA LEU A 181 -9.46 6.52 4.30
C LEU A 181 -9.50 6.65 5.84
N SER A 182 -10.56 7.22 6.42
CA SER A 182 -10.59 7.53 7.85
C SER A 182 -10.48 6.29 8.73
N VAL A 183 -11.08 5.17 8.33
CA VAL A 183 -11.05 3.94 9.13
C VAL A 183 -9.62 3.38 9.18
N ILE A 184 -8.93 3.30 8.04
CA ILE A 184 -7.56 2.79 8.01
C ILE A 184 -6.58 3.72 8.74
N PHE A 185 -6.76 5.05 8.65
CA PHE A 185 -5.94 6.00 9.41
C PHE A 185 -6.15 5.87 10.92
N GLU A 186 -7.40 5.72 11.37
CA GLU A 186 -7.72 5.51 12.77
C GLU A 186 -7.18 4.17 13.28
N PHE A 187 -7.39 3.10 12.54
CA PHE A 187 -6.82 1.79 12.84
C PHE A 187 -5.29 1.85 12.96
N ILE A 188 -4.60 2.43 11.97
CA ILE A 188 -3.15 2.58 11.98
C ILE A 188 -2.68 3.40 13.19
N LYS A 189 -3.38 4.48 13.55
CA LYS A 189 -3.08 5.28 14.72
C LYS A 189 -3.19 4.45 16.01
N LEU A 190 -4.28 3.70 16.17
CA LEU A 190 -4.50 2.88 17.38
C LEU A 190 -3.53 1.70 17.47
N ASN A 191 -3.22 1.09 16.32
CA ASN A 191 -2.25 0.00 16.21
C ASN A 191 -0.80 0.50 16.35
N LYS A 192 -0.56 1.82 16.37
CA LYS A 192 0.78 2.45 16.42
C LYS A 192 1.63 2.16 15.17
N GLY A 193 0.95 1.92 14.05
CA GLY A 193 1.56 1.79 12.74
C GLY A 193 1.86 3.15 12.10
N LYS A 194 2.04 3.14 10.78
CA LYS A 194 2.13 4.36 9.97
C LYS A 194 1.71 4.16 8.51
N ILE A 195 1.31 5.24 7.86
CA ILE A 195 1.08 5.31 6.41
C ILE A 195 2.09 6.27 5.84
N GLN A 196 2.75 5.87 4.75
CA GLN A 196 3.71 6.69 4.03
C GLN A 196 3.30 6.78 2.57
N VAL A 197 3.43 7.97 1.99
CA VAL A 197 3.11 8.21 0.58
C VAL A 197 4.24 9.00 -0.06
N ILE A 198 4.69 8.54 -1.21
CA ILE A 198 5.65 9.24 -2.08
C ILE A 198 5.00 9.43 -3.44
N SER A 199 5.00 10.66 -3.94
CA SER A 199 4.51 10.98 -5.28
C SER A 199 5.15 12.29 -5.75
N SER A 200 5.62 12.33 -6.99
CA SER A 200 6.50 13.40 -7.49
C SER A 200 7.74 13.54 -6.58
N ASP A 201 8.11 14.74 -6.15
CA ASP A 201 9.15 15.01 -5.16
C ASP A 201 8.61 15.15 -3.72
N GLY A 202 7.36 14.77 -3.48
CA GLY A 202 6.72 14.87 -2.17
C GLY A 202 6.81 13.58 -1.36
N PHE A 203 7.10 13.71 -0.06
CA PHE A 203 6.92 12.68 0.94
C PHE A 203 5.88 13.11 1.96
N TYR A 204 5.05 12.15 2.38
CA TYR A 204 4.06 12.27 3.44
C TYR A 204 4.17 11.06 4.37
N GLU A 205 4.19 11.29 5.68
CA GLU A 205 4.04 10.23 6.69
C GLU A 205 2.94 10.63 7.67
N PHE A 206 2.00 9.71 7.90
CA PHE A 206 1.07 9.76 9.01
C PHE A 206 1.45 8.72 10.05
N LYS A 207 1.72 9.17 11.27
CA LYS A 207 2.08 8.31 12.41
C LYS A 207 1.55 8.92 13.70
N ASN A 208 0.89 8.10 14.53
CA ASN A 208 0.37 8.53 15.84
C ASN A 208 -0.52 9.78 15.81
N GLY A 209 -1.27 10.01 14.71
CA GLY A 209 -2.11 11.20 14.55
C GLY A 209 -1.37 12.45 14.09
N VAL A 210 -0.06 12.37 13.86
CA VAL A 210 0.78 13.47 13.35
C VAL A 210 1.06 13.22 11.87
N VAL A 211 1.02 14.30 11.09
CA VAL A 211 1.42 14.31 9.68
C VAL A 211 2.74 15.07 9.56
N GLU A 212 3.71 14.43 8.92
CA GLU A 212 4.96 15.06 8.50
C GLU A 212 5.07 15.01 6.99
N THR A 213 5.51 16.13 6.40
CA THR A 213 5.80 16.22 4.97
C THR A 213 7.20 16.76 4.76
N HIS A 214 7.88 16.29 3.71
CA HIS A 214 9.13 16.89 3.26
C HIS A 214 9.34 16.65 1.77
N LYS A 215 10.27 17.42 1.22
CA LYS A 215 10.66 17.32 -0.19
C LYS A 215 11.81 16.33 -0.37
N LEU A 216 11.66 15.43 -1.32
CA LEU A 216 12.68 14.48 -1.73
C LEU A 216 13.61 15.10 -2.78
N GLY A 217 14.81 14.55 -2.91
CA GLY A 217 15.81 15.01 -3.88
C GLY A 217 15.57 14.55 -5.33
N GLY A 218 14.55 13.72 -5.56
CA GLY A 218 14.21 13.17 -6.87
C GLY A 218 12.69 13.07 -7.04
N ILE A 219 12.27 13.04 -8.30
CA ILE A 219 10.86 12.90 -8.68
C ILE A 219 10.57 11.43 -8.96
N PHE A 220 9.45 10.95 -8.42
CA PHE A 220 8.84 9.68 -8.81
C PHE A 220 7.57 9.94 -9.64
N ASP A 221 7.57 9.44 -10.88
CA ASP A 221 6.44 9.54 -11.81
C ASP A 221 5.41 8.44 -11.51
N GLY A 222 4.62 8.66 -10.45
CA GLY A 222 3.59 7.75 -9.98
C GLY A 222 3.28 7.96 -8.50
N THR A 223 2.74 6.94 -7.85
CA THR A 223 2.49 6.94 -6.41
C THR A 223 3.02 5.67 -5.75
N ILE A 224 3.69 5.84 -4.62
CA ILE A 224 4.08 4.76 -3.71
C ILE A 224 3.29 4.97 -2.43
N VAL A 225 2.50 3.99 -2.03
CA VAL A 225 1.84 3.96 -0.72
C VAL A 225 2.37 2.78 0.07
N ASN A 226 2.89 3.04 1.27
CA ASN A 226 3.35 2.03 2.19
C ASN A 226 2.55 2.10 3.50
N PHE A 227 1.96 0.97 3.88
CA PHE A 227 1.40 0.73 5.19
C PHE A 227 2.40 -0.01 6.05
N ASN A 228 2.52 0.42 7.30
CA ASN A 228 3.23 -0.29 8.35
C ASN A 228 2.23 -0.61 9.45
N PHE A 229 1.99 -1.90 9.66
CA PHE A 229 1.17 -2.42 10.75
C PHE A 229 2.08 -2.97 11.84
N ASN A 230 1.75 -2.71 13.10
CA ASN A 230 2.42 -3.29 14.26
C ASN A 230 1.75 -4.63 14.60
N LEU A 231 2.44 -5.74 14.36
CA LEU A 231 1.92 -7.08 14.67
C LEU A 231 2.34 -7.54 16.09
N ASN A 232 3.01 -6.69 16.85
CA ASN A 232 3.20 -6.88 18.29
C ASN A 232 2.08 -6.19 19.07
N ASP A 233 0.83 -6.50 18.70
CA ASP A 233 -0.37 -5.90 19.25
C ASP A 233 -1.34 -6.98 19.73
N SER A 234 -1.76 -6.87 20.98
CA SER A 234 -2.68 -7.81 21.64
C SER A 234 -4.11 -7.29 21.74
N ASN A 235 -4.40 -6.10 21.19
CA ASN A 235 -5.75 -5.54 21.20
C ASN A 235 -6.66 -6.25 20.20
N HIS A 236 -7.97 -6.13 20.44
CA HIS A 236 -9.02 -6.46 19.47
C HIS A 236 -9.72 -5.18 19.03
N TYR A 237 -9.87 -5.00 17.72
CA TYR A 237 -10.43 -3.80 17.11
C TYR A 237 -11.82 -4.05 16.52
N LEU A 238 -12.74 -3.12 16.74
CA LEU A 238 -14.08 -3.11 16.15
C LEU A 238 -14.46 -1.68 15.77
N LEU A 239 -15.43 -1.52 14.88
CA LEU A 239 -16.04 -0.24 14.58
C LEU A 239 -16.83 0.25 15.80
N SER A 240 -16.88 1.55 16.03
CA SER A 240 -17.68 2.11 17.13
C SER A 240 -19.16 1.74 17.01
N SER A 241 -19.68 1.63 15.77
CA SER A 241 -21.05 1.19 15.51
C SER A 241 -21.32 -0.27 15.86
N GLU A 242 -20.30 -1.10 16.01
CA GLU A 242 -20.45 -2.50 16.46
C GLU A 242 -20.57 -2.59 17.98
N ALA A 243 -19.97 -1.64 18.71
CA ALA A 243 -20.02 -1.63 20.18
C ALA A 243 -21.41 -1.32 20.73
N ASP A 244 -22.22 -0.55 19.98
CA ASP A 244 -23.57 -0.15 20.40
C ASP A 244 -24.62 -1.28 20.25
N GLU A 245 -24.34 -2.33 19.46
CA GLU A 245 -25.27 -3.47 19.27
C GLU A 245 -25.20 -4.52 20.40
N ASP A 246 -24.07 -4.62 21.10
CA ASP A 246 -23.88 -5.60 22.19
C ASP A 246 -24.53 -5.17 23.53
N ASP A 247 -24.99 -3.92 23.65
CA ASP A 247 -25.72 -3.40 24.82
C ASP A 247 -27.25 -3.60 24.74
N ILE A 248 -27.77 -4.27 23.71
CA ILE A 248 -29.19 -4.68 23.61
C ILE A 248 -29.31 -6.18 23.85
N ILE A 249 -29.11 -6.60 25.09
CA ILE A 249 -29.54 -7.92 25.58
C ILE A 249 -30.79 -7.71 26.45
N PHE A 250 -31.96 -8.12 25.93
CA PHE A 250 -33.17 -8.38 26.73
C PHE A 250 -33.15 -9.80 27.29
#